data_AF-A0A354GKF8-F1
#
_entry.id   AF-A0A354GKF8-F1
#
_cell.length_a   1.000
_cell.length_b   1.000
_cell.length_c   1.000
_cell.angle_alpha   90.00
_cell.angle_beta   90.00
_cell.angle_gamma   90.00
#
_symmetry.space_group_name_H-M   'P 1'
#
loop_
_entity.id
_entity.type
_entity.pdbx_description
1 polymer ?
#
loop_
_entity_poly.entity_id
_entity_poly.type
_entity_poly.pdbx_seq_one_letter_code
_entity_poly.pdbx_strand_id
1 'polypeptide(L)'
;RGAKWYNQVVRRHWGVENELHWMLDVHLDDDLSRVRLGHGPANFAWLKKAALAMLRRQPGKQSVTIKRLKAAWDTDFLEEILLHFLGN
;
A
#
# COMPACT_ATOMS: atom_id res chain seq x y z
N ARG A 1 -13.48 -26.56 -17.19
CA ARG A 1 -13.62 -25.37 -16.31
C ARG A 1 -14.77 -24.52 -16.88
N GLY A 2 -15.75 -24.09 -16.08
CA GLY A 2 -16.98 -23.45 -16.58
C GLY A 2 -17.08 -21.94 -16.29
N ALA A 3 -18.11 -21.28 -16.85
CA ALA A 3 -18.32 -19.82 -16.74
C ALA A 3 -18.35 -19.28 -15.29
N LYS A 4 -18.87 -20.06 -14.34
CA LYS A 4 -18.90 -19.70 -12.91
C LYS A 4 -17.49 -19.52 -12.31
N TRP A 5 -16.57 -20.41 -12.67
CA TRP A 5 -15.18 -20.34 -12.20
C TRP A 5 -14.46 -19.12 -12.78
N TYR A 6 -14.68 -18.83 -14.06
CA TYR A 6 -14.10 -17.65 -14.72
C TYR A 6 -14.57 -16.35 -14.05
N ASN A 7 -15.87 -16.22 -13.79
CA ASN A 7 -16.42 -15.06 -13.08
C ASN A 7 -15.84 -14.87 -11.67
N GLN A 8 -15.58 -15.96 -10.93
CA GLN A 8 -14.95 -15.87 -9.62
C GLN A 8 -13.52 -15.35 -9.70
N VAL A 9 -12.73 -15.84 -10.67
CA VAL A 9 -11.36 -15.40 -10.89
C VAL A 9 -11.31 -13.90 -11.26
N VAL A 10 -12.16 -13.47 -12.19
CA VAL A 10 -12.25 -12.07 -12.61
C VAL A 10 -12.60 -11.16 -11.43
N ARG A 11 -13.61 -11.52 -10.62
CA ARG A 11 -13.96 -10.73 -9.44
C ARG A 11 -12.85 -10.66 -8.40
N ARG A 12 -12.14 -11.78 -8.17
CA ARG A 12 -11.00 -11.80 -7.26
C ARG A 12 -9.86 -10.91 -7.75
N HIS A 13 -9.58 -10.92 -9.05
CA HIS A 13 -8.58 -10.06 -9.65
C HIS A 13 -8.94 -8.57 -9.48
N TRP A 14 -10.17 -8.18 -9.79
CA TRP A 14 -10.65 -6.81 -9.56
C TRP A 14 -10.64 -6.39 -8.09
N GLY A 15 -10.85 -7.33 -7.16
CA GLY A 15 -10.69 -7.06 -5.73
C GLY A 15 -9.26 -6.62 -5.39
N VAL A 16 -8.24 -7.27 -5.97
CA VAL A 16 -6.83 -6.87 -5.78
C VAL A 16 -6.57 -5.48 -6.36
N GLU A 17 -7.09 -5.21 -7.57
CA GLU A 17 -6.91 -3.92 -8.22
C GLU A 17 -7.55 -2.78 -7.40
N ASN A 18 -8.78 -2.99 -6.94
CA ASN A 18 -9.53 -1.99 -6.19
C ASN A 18 -8.97 -1.74 -4.77
N GLU A 19 -8.51 -2.78 -4.08
CA GLU A 19 -8.11 -2.65 -2.67
C GLU A 19 -6.63 -2.33 -2.48
N LEU A 20 -5.77 -2.72 -3.42
CA LEU A 20 -4.33 -2.52 -3.37
C LEU A 20 -3.86 -1.51 -4.40
N HIS A 21 -4.06 -1.75 -5.69
CA HIS A 21 -3.49 -0.90 -6.74
C HIS A 21 -4.02 0.52 -6.68
N TRP A 22 -5.36 0.69 -6.63
CA TRP A 22 -5.96 2.03 -6.47
C TRP A 22 -5.41 2.79 -5.26
N MET A 23 -5.17 2.09 -4.15
CA MET A 23 -4.59 2.71 -2.95
C MET A 23 -3.14 3.16 -3.19
N LEU A 24 -2.34 2.37 -3.91
CA LEU A 24 -0.97 2.72 -4.27
C LEU A 24 -0.94 3.90 -5.25
N ASP A 25 -1.80 3.89 -6.25
CA ASP A 25 -1.86 4.94 -7.28
C ASP A 25 -2.29 6.27 -6.66
N VAL A 26 -3.35 6.28 -5.85
CA VAL A 26 -3.95 7.51 -5.30
C VAL A 26 -3.20 8.04 -4.08
N HIS A 27 -2.74 7.17 -3.17
CA HIS A 27 -2.15 7.63 -1.90
C HIS A 27 -0.63 7.66 -1.89
N LEU A 28 0.03 6.92 -2.79
CA LEU A 28 1.50 6.78 -2.88
C LEU A 28 2.05 7.16 -4.26
N ASP A 29 1.23 7.77 -5.12
CA ASP A 29 1.60 8.32 -6.41
C ASP A 29 2.34 7.28 -7.29
N ASP A 30 1.86 6.03 -7.30
CA ASP A 30 2.55 4.94 -7.99
C ASP A 30 2.62 5.13 -9.51
N ASP A 31 1.51 5.55 -10.13
CA ASP A 31 1.43 5.93 -11.55
C ASP A 31 2.42 7.04 -11.94
N LEU A 32 2.78 7.91 -11.00
CA LEU A 32 3.71 9.03 -11.24
C LEU A 32 5.18 8.63 -11.01
N SER A 33 5.46 7.39 -10.61
CA SER A 33 6.81 6.94 -10.32
C SER A 33 7.72 6.96 -11.55
N ARG A 34 8.90 7.55 -11.40
CA ARG A 34 9.93 7.63 -12.45
C ARG A 34 11.04 6.60 -12.30
N VAL A 35 10.93 5.69 -11.33
CA VAL A 35 11.92 4.65 -11.09
C VAL A 35 11.85 3.62 -12.23
N ARG A 36 12.89 3.56 -13.09
CA ARG A 36 12.92 2.69 -14.28
C ARG A 36 14.21 1.87 -14.44
N LEU A 37 15.21 2.10 -13.59
CA LEU A 37 16.53 1.51 -13.74
C LEU A 37 16.67 0.20 -12.96
N GLY A 38 17.18 -0.84 -13.61
CA GLY A 38 17.53 -2.13 -12.98
C GLY A 38 16.39 -2.72 -12.16
N HIS A 39 16.69 -3.10 -10.90
CA HIS A 39 15.70 -3.64 -9.95
C HIS A 39 14.88 -2.57 -9.21
N GLY A 40 15.07 -1.29 -9.53
CA GLY A 40 14.36 -0.17 -8.91
C GLY A 40 12.84 -0.34 -8.90
N PRO A 41 12.18 -0.60 -10.05
CA PRO A 41 10.72 -0.74 -10.10
C PRO A 41 10.19 -1.82 -9.15
N ALA A 42 10.80 -3.00 -9.15
CA ALA A 42 10.39 -4.12 -8.32
C ALA A 42 10.60 -3.84 -6.82
N ASN A 43 11.76 -3.28 -6.46
CA ASN A 43 12.08 -2.95 -5.08
C ASN A 43 11.13 -1.86 -4.54
N PHE A 44 10.86 -0.83 -5.34
CA PHE A 44 9.99 0.26 -4.92
C PHE A 44 8.52 -0.18 -4.81
N ALA A 45 8.06 -1.07 -5.70
CA ALA A 45 6.74 -1.68 -5.58
C ALA A 45 6.58 -2.44 -4.26
N TRP A 46 7.59 -3.21 -3.83
CA TRP A 46 7.57 -3.88 -2.54
C TRP A 46 7.57 -2.89 -1.36
N LEU A 47 8.42 -1.86 -1.41
CA LEU A 47 8.48 -0.82 -0.37
C LEU A 47 7.15 -0.10 -0.21
N LYS A 48 6.51 0.28 -1.31
CA LYS A 48 5.19 0.94 -1.28
C LYS A 48 4.10 0.05 -0.69
N LYS A 49 4.09 -1.23 -1.06
CA LYS A 49 3.15 -2.22 -0.48
C LYS A 49 3.39 -2.39 1.02
N ALA A 50 4.64 -2.47 1.46
CA ALA A 50 4.99 -2.55 2.89
C ALA A 50 4.54 -1.29 3.64
N ALA A 51 4.85 -0.10 3.11
CA ALA A 51 4.42 1.17 3.70
C ALA A 51 2.90 1.28 3.81
N LEU A 52 2.16 0.91 2.76
CA LEU A 52 0.69 0.89 2.80
C LEU A 52 0.15 -0.07 3.87
N ALA A 53 0.75 -1.26 3.99
CA ALA A 53 0.36 -2.23 5.01
C ALA A 53 0.58 -1.69 6.43
N MET A 54 1.74 -1.07 6.69
CA MET A 54 2.04 -0.40 7.97
C MET A 54 1.02 0.69 8.29
N LEU A 55 0.74 1.58 7.33
CA LEU A 55 -0.21 2.68 7.50
C LEU A 55 -1.65 2.21 7.75
N ARG A 56 -2.08 1.09 7.13
CA ARG A 56 -3.40 0.50 7.35
C ARG A 56 -3.52 -0.18 8.71
N ARG A 57 -2.43 -0.78 9.21
CA ARG A 57 -2.40 -1.47 10.50
C ARG A 57 -2.27 -0.51 11.67
N GLN A 58 -1.69 0.66 11.45
CA GLN A 58 -1.60 1.70 12.47
C GLN A 58 -2.99 2.07 13.02
N PRO A 59 -3.20 2.08 14.35
CA PRO A 59 -4.48 2.44 14.94
C PRO A 59 -4.97 3.85 14.56
N GLY A 60 -6.25 4.10 14.84
CA GLY A 60 -6.88 5.40 14.64
C GLY A 60 -7.68 5.55 13.34
N LYS A 61 -8.59 6.53 13.34
CA LYS A 61 -9.61 6.77 12.29
C LYS A 61 -9.12 7.62 11.11
N GLN A 62 -7.86 8.05 11.14
CA GLN A 62 -7.29 8.90 10.10
C GLN A 62 -7.13 8.13 8.78
N SER A 63 -7.27 8.83 7.67
CA SER A 63 -7.02 8.26 6.34
C SER A 63 -5.54 7.92 6.14
N VAL A 64 -5.24 7.05 5.17
CA VAL A 64 -3.86 6.69 4.82
C VAL A 64 -3.04 7.93 4.42
N THR A 65 -3.64 8.88 3.69
CA THR A 65 -2.98 10.15 3.34
C THR A 65 -2.56 10.93 4.58
N ILE A 66 -3.45 11.08 5.57
CA ILE A 66 -3.15 11.84 6.80
C ILE A 66 -2.06 11.14 7.61
N LYS A 67 -2.16 9.81 7.77
CA LYS A 67 -1.13 9.03 8.48
C LYS A 67 0.23 9.15 7.79
N ARG A 68 0.26 9.07 6.45
CA ARG A 68 1.49 9.26 5.65
C ARG A 68 2.09 10.64 5.85
N LEU A 69 1.28 11.70 5.74
CA LEU A 69 1.76 13.08 5.93
C LEU A 69 2.25 13.31 7.35
N LYS A 70 1.52 12.82 8.37
CA LYS A 70 1.94 12.93 9.76
C LYS A 70 3.28 12.23 9.98
N ALA A 71 3.43 11.00 9.50
CA ALA A 71 4.70 10.25 9.60
C ALA A 71 5.86 10.93 8.86
N ALA A 72 5.59 11.77 7.86
CA ALA A 72 6.61 12.56 7.19
C ALA A 72 7.04 13.81 7.98
N TRP A 73 6.22 14.28 8.92
CA TRP A 73 6.43 15.53 9.66
C TRP A 73 6.80 15.30 11.14
N ASP A 74 6.45 14.13 11.67
CA ASP A 74 6.59 13.75 13.07
C ASP A 74 7.32 12.40 13.13
N THR A 75 8.59 12.46 13.54
CA THR A 75 9.46 11.28 13.63
C THR A 75 9.02 10.32 14.73
N ASP A 76 8.43 10.82 15.80
CA ASP A 76 7.94 9.98 16.91
C ASP A 76 6.74 9.16 16.43
N PHE A 77 5.85 9.77 15.66
CA PHE A 77 4.74 9.05 15.03
C PHE A 77 5.20 8.06 13.96
N LEU A 78 6.26 8.37 13.21
CA LEU A 78 6.87 7.41 12.28
C LEU A 78 7.43 6.20 13.03
N GLU A 79 8.16 6.42 14.12
CA GLU A 79 8.70 5.36 14.96
C GLU A 79 7.59 4.51 15.56
N GLU A 80 6.51 5.12 16.03
CA GLU A 80 5.31 4.42 16.52
C GLU A 80 4.77 3.44 15.47
N ILE A 81 4.62 3.89 14.22
CA ILE A 81 4.14 3.03 13.11
C ILE A 81 5.09 1.85 12.89
N LEU A 82 6.40 2.10 12.87
CA LEU A 82 7.41 1.07 12.61
C LEU A 82 7.44 0.03 13.75
N LEU A 83 7.46 0.48 15.00
CA LEU A 83 7.44 -0.39 16.17
C LEU A 83 6.14 -1.18 16.27
N HIS A 84 5.00 -0.55 16.00
CA HIS A 84 3.71 -1.23 16.01
C HIS A 84 3.62 -2.35 14.96
N PHE A 85 4.27 -2.17 13.81
CA PHE A 85 4.30 -3.18 12.75
C PHE A 85 5.25 -4.34 13.08
N LEU A 86 6.38 -4.07 13.75
CA LEU A 86 7.40 -5.07 14.09
C LEU A 86 7.12 -5.83 15.41
N GLY A 87 6.46 -5.19 16.37
CA GLY A 87 6.15 -5.77 17.68
C GLY A 87 4.92 -6.67 17.70
N ASN A 88 4.47 -7.15 16.54
CA ASN A 88 3.21 -7.85 16.33
C ASN A 88 3.44 -9.17 15.58
#